data_AF-A0A9E0VD25-F1
#
_entry.id   AF-A0A9E0VD25-F1
#
_cell.length_a   1.000
_cell.length_b   1.000
_cell.length_c   1.000
_cell.angle_alpha   90.00
_cell.angle_beta   90.00
_cell.angle_gamma   90.00
#
_symmetry.space_group_name_H-M   'P 1'
#
loop_
_entity.id
_entity.type
_entity.pdbx_description
1 polymer ?
#
loop_
_entity_poly.entity_id
_entity_poly.type
_entity_poly.pdbx_seq_one_letter_code
_entity_poly.pdbx_strand_id
1 'polypeptide(L)'
;MKWSVLLLIFSVAAGVRAQTVDLDKTFRTLGFKVTGRTNVAAADWELRDFKMRSKRIFALKSLKKVPGERNLYYRFAVRIEEYENEADAERRIAEIEATPPGADSKLTAPEYDLREGFRRGTRVYVVSTNVYKFVADKSLSRFKSDLEKIVKE
;
A
#
# COMPACT_ATOMS: atom_id res chain seq x y z
N MET A 1 13.55 -61.89 -16.06
CA MET A 1 13.03 -60.72 -16.78
C MET A 1 12.81 -59.61 -15.78
N LYS A 2 13.42 -58.45 -16.04
CA LYS A 2 13.26 -57.19 -15.31
C LYS A 2 11.78 -56.85 -15.20
N TRP A 3 11.34 -56.16 -14.16
CA TRP A 3 10.34 -55.08 -14.23
C TRP A 3 10.55 -54.12 -13.07
N SER A 4 10.34 -52.85 -13.40
CA SER A 4 10.99 -51.70 -12.82
C SER A 4 10.23 -51.15 -11.61
N VAL A 5 11.02 -50.57 -10.71
CA VAL A 5 10.58 -49.64 -9.67
C VAL A 5 9.89 -48.44 -10.33
N LEU A 6 8.71 -48.06 -9.84
CA LEU A 6 8.16 -46.72 -10.07
C LEU A 6 7.79 -46.10 -8.72
N LEU A 7 8.74 -45.34 -8.18
CA LEU A 7 8.55 -44.44 -7.04
C LEU A 7 7.81 -43.20 -7.54
N LEU A 8 6.52 -43.11 -7.25
CA LEU A 8 5.72 -41.91 -7.46
C LEU A 8 6.05 -40.91 -6.35
N ILE A 9 7.03 -40.05 -6.59
CA ILE A 9 7.25 -38.84 -5.80
C ILE A 9 6.15 -37.85 -6.22
N PHE A 10 5.06 -37.81 -5.46
CA PHE A 10 4.08 -36.74 -5.55
C PHE A 10 4.74 -35.45 -5.04
N SER A 11 5.31 -34.69 -5.96
CA SER A 11 5.64 -33.28 -5.71
C SER A 11 4.34 -32.52 -5.47
N VAL A 12 3.94 -32.40 -4.21
CA VAL A 12 2.96 -31.41 -3.78
C VAL A 12 3.64 -30.06 -3.91
N ALA A 13 3.66 -29.52 -5.13
CA ALA A 13 3.83 -28.10 -5.35
C ALA A 13 2.57 -27.45 -4.77
N ALA A 14 2.58 -27.24 -3.45
CA ALA A 14 1.67 -26.34 -2.78
C ALA A 14 1.96 -24.96 -3.36
N GLY A 15 1.32 -24.66 -4.48
CA GLY A 15 1.26 -23.31 -5.02
C GLY A 15 0.65 -22.46 -3.91
N VAL A 16 1.50 -21.70 -3.22
CA VAL A 16 1.11 -20.61 -2.34
C VAL A 16 0.38 -19.63 -3.25
N ARG A 17 -0.92 -19.84 -3.45
CA ARG A 17 -1.79 -18.85 -4.07
C ARG A 17 -1.82 -17.69 -3.09
N ALA A 18 -1.03 -16.66 -3.39
CA ALA A 18 -1.09 -15.38 -2.71
C ALA A 18 -2.58 -15.00 -2.57
N GLN A 19 -3.09 -15.00 -1.34
CA GLN A 19 -4.44 -14.54 -1.09
C GLN A 19 -4.48 -13.08 -1.53
N THR A 20 -5.12 -12.80 -2.65
CA THR A 20 -5.34 -11.42 -3.08
C THR A 20 -6.27 -10.78 -2.06
N VAL A 21 -5.71 -10.02 -1.12
CA VAL A 21 -6.47 -9.24 -0.14
C VAL A 21 -7.46 -8.38 -0.92
N ASP A 22 -8.75 -8.58 -0.66
CA ASP A 22 -9.79 -7.67 -1.14
C ASP A 22 -9.67 -6.35 -0.37
N LEU A 23 -8.94 -5.42 -0.96
CA LEU A 23 -8.63 -4.12 -0.35
C LEU A 23 -9.90 -3.30 -0.09
N ASP A 24 -10.91 -3.40 -0.94
CA ASP A 24 -12.18 -2.68 -0.74
C ASP A 24 -12.87 -3.17 0.53
N LYS A 25 -12.93 -4.49 0.71
CA LYS A 25 -13.48 -5.11 1.92
C LYS A 25 -12.64 -4.77 3.15
N THR A 26 -11.32 -4.75 3.02
CA THR A 26 -10.40 -4.34 4.08
C THR A 26 -10.65 -2.90 4.52
N PHE A 27 -10.71 -1.95 3.59
CA PHE A 27 -10.99 -0.55 3.91
C PHE A 27 -12.37 -0.36 4.55
N ARG A 28 -13.39 -1.09 4.08
CA ARG A 28 -14.73 -1.09 4.69
C ARG A 28 -14.71 -1.60 6.13
N THR A 29 -14.00 -2.69 6.38
CA THR A 29 -13.80 -3.25 7.75
C THR A 29 -13.13 -2.23 8.67
N LEU A 30 -12.17 -1.47 8.14
CA LEU A 30 -11.50 -0.37 8.85
C LEU A 30 -12.38 0.88 9.03
N GLY A 31 -13.62 0.88 8.54
CA GLY A 31 -14.54 2.00 8.66
C GLY A 31 -14.35 3.09 7.59
N PHE A 32 -13.81 2.74 6.42
CA PHE A 32 -13.60 3.65 5.29
C PHE A 32 -14.33 3.16 4.03
N LYS A 33 -14.72 4.09 3.18
CA LYS A 33 -15.15 3.80 1.81
C LYS A 33 -14.12 4.32 0.82
N VAL A 34 -13.92 3.58 -0.26
CA VAL A 34 -13.14 4.03 -1.40
C VAL A 34 -13.97 5.05 -2.18
N THR A 35 -13.42 6.23 -2.41
CA THR A 35 -14.03 7.33 -3.19
C THR A 35 -13.35 7.54 -4.53
N GLY A 36 -12.19 6.92 -4.75
CA GLY A 36 -11.47 6.97 -6.02
C GLY A 36 -10.43 5.85 -6.11
N ARG A 37 -10.18 5.37 -7.33
CA ARG A 37 -9.14 4.39 -7.64
C ARG A 37 -8.38 4.86 -8.86
N THR A 38 -7.06 4.84 -8.77
CA THR A 38 -6.19 5.19 -9.89
C THR A 38 -5.07 4.16 -9.98
N ASN A 39 -4.88 3.60 -11.16
CA ASN A 39 -3.65 2.86 -11.49
C ASN A 39 -2.76 3.86 -12.21
N VAL A 40 -1.58 4.12 -11.65
CA VAL A 40 -0.64 5.10 -12.18
C VAL A 40 0.63 4.36 -12.59
N ALA A 41 1.21 4.72 -13.72
CA ALA A 41 2.55 4.28 -14.05
C ALA A 41 3.53 4.82 -13.01
N ALA A 42 4.58 4.05 -12.71
CA ALA A 42 5.67 4.58 -11.91
C ALA A 42 6.32 5.75 -12.66
N ALA A 43 6.62 6.85 -11.96
CA ALA A 43 7.36 7.97 -12.50
C ALA A 43 8.81 7.54 -12.79
N ASP A 44 9.49 8.25 -13.70
CA ASP A 44 10.84 7.89 -14.15
C ASP A 44 11.84 7.74 -13.00
N TRP A 45 11.73 8.59 -11.98
CA TRP A 45 12.59 8.52 -10.80
C TRP A 45 12.24 7.33 -9.89
N GLU A 46 10.95 6.98 -9.75
CA GLU A 46 10.51 5.79 -8.99
C GLU A 46 11.01 4.50 -9.65
N LEU A 47 11.04 4.48 -10.99
CA LEU A 47 11.62 3.39 -11.78
C LEU A 47 13.14 3.34 -11.62
N ARG A 48 13.83 4.48 -11.71
CA ARG A 48 15.29 4.56 -11.65
C ARG A 48 15.82 4.22 -10.26
N ASP A 49 15.30 4.90 -9.24
CA ASP A 49 15.85 4.94 -7.88
C ASP A 49 15.35 3.78 -7.03
N PHE A 50 14.14 3.30 -7.29
CA PHE A 50 13.53 2.22 -6.51
C PHE A 50 13.13 0.99 -7.34
N LYS A 51 13.24 0.98 -8.68
CA LYS A 51 12.78 -0.16 -9.49
C LYS A 51 11.30 -0.50 -9.24
N MET A 52 10.46 0.53 -9.04
CA MET A 52 9.02 0.35 -8.85
C MET A 52 8.38 -0.23 -10.12
N ARG A 53 7.63 -1.31 -9.97
CA ARG A 53 6.95 -2.00 -11.09
C ARG A 53 5.52 -1.53 -11.31
N SER A 54 4.79 -1.25 -10.23
CA SER A 54 3.41 -0.79 -10.33
C SER A 54 3.00 0.05 -9.13
N LYS A 55 2.04 0.96 -9.35
CA LYS A 55 1.47 1.83 -8.33
C LYS A 55 -0.05 1.86 -8.46
N ARG A 56 -0.75 1.56 -7.36
CA ARG A 56 -2.21 1.67 -7.25
C ARG A 56 -2.55 2.62 -6.11
N ILE A 57 -3.46 3.55 -6.36
CA ILE A 57 -3.84 4.59 -5.41
C ILE A 57 -5.33 4.49 -5.09
N PHE A 58 -5.65 4.47 -3.80
CA PHE A 58 -7.02 4.46 -3.28
C PHE A 58 -7.27 5.73 -2.48
N ALA A 59 -8.23 6.54 -2.91
CA ALA A 59 -8.72 7.66 -2.11
C ALA A 59 -9.81 7.14 -1.16
N LEU A 60 -9.65 7.38 0.14
CA LEU A 60 -10.51 6.88 1.19
C LEU A 60 -11.20 8.01 1.93
N LYS A 61 -12.45 7.79 2.33
CA LYS A 61 -13.19 8.65 3.26
C LYS A 61 -13.78 7.78 4.37
N SER A 62 -13.63 8.20 5.63
CA SER A 62 -14.24 7.49 6.75
C SER A 62 -15.76 7.48 6.64
N LEU A 63 -16.39 6.40 7.13
CA LEU A 63 -17.83 6.25 7.21
C LEU A 63 -18.42 7.15 8.32
N LYS A 64 -17.67 7.32 9.41
CA LYS A 64 -18.02 8.19 10.54
C LYS A 64 -17.30 9.54 10.45
N LYS A 65 -17.93 10.57 11.01
CA LYS A 65 -17.31 11.90 11.16
C LYS A 65 -16.16 11.83 12.17
N VAL A 66 -15.24 12.79 12.05
CA VAL A 66 -14.24 13.03 13.08
C VAL A 66 -14.97 13.39 14.39
N PRO A 67 -14.62 12.77 15.53
CA PRO A 67 -15.26 13.09 16.81
C PRO A 67 -15.18 14.60 17.13
N GLY A 68 -16.29 15.18 17.56
CA GLY A 68 -16.37 16.62 17.88
C GLY A 68 -16.47 17.55 16.67
N GLU A 69 -16.43 17.03 15.44
CA GLU A 69 -16.49 17.85 14.23
C GLU A 69 -17.85 17.78 13.54
N ARG A 70 -18.38 18.94 13.13
CA ARG A 70 -19.72 19.01 12.52
C ARG A 70 -19.76 18.36 11.15
N ASN A 71 -18.75 18.60 10.30
CA ASN A 71 -18.72 18.18 8.89
C ASN A 71 -17.37 17.62 8.41
N LEU A 72 -16.47 17.27 9.33
CA LEU A 72 -15.16 16.70 8.99
C LEU A 72 -15.21 15.17 8.98
N TYR A 73 -14.58 14.56 7.99
CA TYR A 73 -14.38 13.12 7.86
C TYR A 73 -12.89 12.87 7.65
N TYR A 74 -12.36 11.78 8.21
CA TYR A 74 -11.02 11.36 7.89
C TYR A 74 -10.93 11.02 6.41
N ARG A 75 -9.85 11.50 5.77
CA ARG A 75 -9.55 11.25 4.36
C ARG A 75 -8.10 10.85 4.28
N PHE A 76 -7.86 9.73 3.61
CA PHE A 76 -6.53 9.18 3.42
C PHE A 76 -6.36 8.76 1.96
N ALA A 77 -5.13 8.80 1.47
CA ALA A 77 -4.76 8.07 0.28
C ALA A 77 -3.95 6.84 0.71
N VAL A 78 -4.23 5.68 0.10
CA VAL A 78 -3.39 4.49 0.26
C VAL A 78 -2.78 4.18 -1.09
N ARG A 79 -1.45 4.28 -1.16
CA ARG A 79 -0.66 3.81 -2.30
C ARG A 79 -0.16 2.41 -2.00
N ILE A 80 -0.29 1.55 -2.99
CA ILE A 80 0.28 0.20 -2.97
C ILE A 80 1.28 0.17 -4.10
N GLU A 81 2.55 0.14 -3.70
CA GLU A 81 3.72 0.24 -4.55
C GLU A 81 4.37 -1.15 -4.59
N GLU A 82 4.54 -1.71 -5.78
CA GLU A 82 5.20 -3.01 -6.00
C GLU A 82 6.61 -2.76 -6.53
N TYR A 83 7.59 -3.46 -5.97
CA TYR A 83 9.00 -3.33 -6.32
C TYR A 83 9.56 -4.59 -6.93
N GLU A 84 10.73 -4.46 -7.55
CA GLU A 84 11.44 -5.60 -8.14
C GLU A 84 11.91 -6.61 -7.08
N ASN A 85 12.40 -6.14 -5.93
CA ASN A 85 12.88 -6.98 -4.85
C ASN A 85 12.65 -6.31 -3.46
N GLU A 86 12.91 -7.04 -2.38
CA GLU A 86 12.71 -6.54 -1.03
C GLU A 86 13.69 -5.42 -0.64
N ALA A 87 14.92 -5.42 -1.15
CA ALA A 87 15.90 -4.38 -0.83
C ALA A 87 15.46 -3.02 -1.40
N ASP A 88 14.83 -3.03 -2.57
CA ASP A 88 14.23 -1.85 -3.18
C ASP A 88 13.01 -1.34 -2.40
N ALA A 89 12.15 -2.24 -1.93
CA ALA A 89 11.02 -1.90 -1.06
C ALA A 89 11.48 -1.33 0.30
N GLU A 90 12.55 -1.88 0.89
CA GLU A 90 13.15 -1.39 2.13
C GLU A 90 13.73 0.02 1.94
N ARG A 91 14.49 0.24 0.84
CA ARG A 91 15.02 1.57 0.50
C ARG A 91 13.90 2.60 0.34
N ARG A 92 12.79 2.21 -0.31
CA ARG A 92 11.62 3.07 -0.42
C ARG A 92 11.05 3.48 0.95
N ILE A 93 10.95 2.55 1.90
CA ILE A 93 10.45 2.83 3.27
C ILE A 93 11.36 3.82 3.99
N ALA A 94 12.68 3.65 3.88
CA ALA A 94 13.65 4.58 4.47
C ALA A 94 13.48 6.01 3.91
N GLU A 95 13.05 6.13 2.65
CA GLU A 95 12.82 7.38 1.94
C GLU A 95 11.33 7.74 1.84
N ILE A 96 10.48 7.26 2.76
CA ILE A 96 9.02 7.41 2.62
C ILE A 96 8.58 8.87 2.53
N GLU A 97 9.21 9.74 3.31
CA GLU A 97 8.95 11.18 3.35
C GLU A 97 9.77 11.99 2.35
N ALA A 98 10.70 11.36 1.60
CA ALA A 98 11.56 12.06 0.67
C ALA A 98 10.75 12.81 -0.38
N THR A 99 11.12 14.06 -0.62
CA THR A 99 10.52 14.89 -1.67
C THR A 99 10.92 14.31 -3.02
N PRO A 100 9.97 14.02 -3.93
CA PRO A 100 10.29 13.58 -5.28
C PRO A 100 11.24 14.57 -5.98
N PRO A 101 12.23 14.10 -6.74
CA PRO A 101 13.15 14.99 -7.45
C PRO A 101 12.44 15.80 -8.55
N GLY A 102 12.75 17.10 -8.64
CA GLY A 102 12.29 18.03 -9.69
C GLY A 102 11.28 19.09 -9.21
N ALA A 103 11.35 20.30 -9.79
CA ALA A 103 10.48 21.44 -9.46
C ALA A 103 9.00 21.21 -9.85
N ASP A 104 8.76 20.33 -10.83
CA ASP A 104 7.45 20.00 -11.40
C ASP A 104 7.24 18.47 -11.48
N SER A 105 7.70 17.72 -10.48
CA SER A 105 7.33 16.30 -10.40
C SER A 105 5.80 16.26 -10.38
N LYS A 106 5.19 15.86 -11.51
CA LYS A 106 3.73 15.89 -11.69
C LYS A 106 3.13 14.91 -10.69
N LEU A 107 2.83 15.41 -9.49
CA LEU A 107 2.17 14.65 -8.44
C LEU A 107 0.83 14.22 -9.02
N THR A 108 0.75 12.94 -9.38
CA THR A 108 -0.46 12.41 -10.00
C THR A 108 -1.48 12.26 -8.89
N ALA A 109 -2.60 12.96 -9.00
CA ALA A 109 -3.60 13.00 -7.94
C ALA A 109 -4.12 11.58 -7.55
N PRO A 110 -4.53 11.35 -6.29
CA PRO A 110 -4.22 12.12 -5.09
C PRO A 110 -3.04 11.49 -4.35
N GLU A 111 -1.83 11.95 -4.64
CA GLU A 111 -0.72 11.86 -3.68
C GLU A 111 -0.90 12.99 -2.65
N TYR A 112 -0.80 12.65 -1.36
CA TYR A 112 -0.83 13.62 -0.27
C TYR A 112 0.53 13.70 0.44
N ASP A 113 0.83 14.87 1.01
CA ASP A 113 2.18 15.25 1.45
C ASP A 113 2.63 14.57 2.75
N LEU A 114 1.72 14.39 3.72
CA LEU A 114 2.03 13.77 5.02
C LEU A 114 1.83 12.27 4.91
N ARG A 115 2.87 11.48 5.18
CA ARG A 115 2.92 10.06 4.77
C ARG A 115 3.51 9.20 5.87
N GLU A 116 2.93 8.03 6.04
CA GLU A 116 3.50 6.92 6.79
C GLU A 116 3.37 5.65 5.94
N GLY A 117 4.08 4.60 6.30
CA GLY A 117 3.93 3.33 5.59
C GLY A 117 4.54 2.15 6.29
N PHE A 118 4.39 1.01 5.64
CA PHE A 118 4.94 -0.28 6.04
C PHE A 118 5.17 -1.15 4.80
N ARG A 119 6.00 -2.18 4.95
CA ARG A 119 6.27 -3.14 3.87
C ARG A 119 5.74 -4.54 4.16
N ARG A 120 5.50 -5.31 3.10
CA ARG A 120 5.25 -6.76 3.10
C ARG A 120 5.90 -7.36 1.85
N GLY A 121 7.00 -8.10 2.02
CA GLY A 121 7.83 -8.57 0.91
C GLY A 121 8.28 -7.40 0.02
N THR A 122 7.95 -7.51 -1.27
CA THR A 122 8.25 -6.52 -2.33
C THR A 122 7.23 -5.38 -2.42
N ARG A 123 6.23 -5.33 -1.52
CA ARG A 123 5.20 -4.28 -1.51
C ARG A 123 5.44 -3.26 -0.42
N VAL A 124 5.24 -2.00 -0.75
CA VAL A 124 5.13 -0.89 0.20
C VAL A 124 3.71 -0.33 0.17
N TYR A 125 3.15 -0.15 1.35
CA TYR A 125 1.86 0.48 1.57
C TYR A 125 2.12 1.86 2.17
N VAL A 126 1.86 2.92 1.39
CA VAL A 126 1.99 4.30 1.85
C VAL A 126 0.61 4.85 2.15
N VAL A 127 0.36 5.19 3.40
CA VAL A 127 -0.82 5.92 3.83
C VAL A 127 -0.47 7.40 3.91
N SER A 128 -1.27 8.26 3.29
CA SER A 128 -1.04 9.69 3.37
C SER A 128 -2.30 10.53 3.58
N THR A 129 -2.09 11.78 3.99
CA THR A 129 -3.12 12.81 4.18
C THR A 129 -2.54 14.19 3.89
N ASN A 130 -3.37 15.14 3.46
CA ASN A 130 -3.00 16.56 3.40
C ASN A 130 -3.60 17.37 4.56
N VAL A 131 -4.22 16.70 5.54
CA VAL A 131 -4.84 17.33 6.70
C VAL A 131 -3.96 17.09 7.93
N TYR A 132 -3.20 18.11 8.33
CA TYR A 132 -2.29 18.05 9.48
C TYR A 132 -2.98 17.59 10.78
N LYS A 133 -4.24 17.97 11.00
CA LYS A 133 -5.01 17.54 12.17
C LYS A 133 -5.07 16.01 12.33
N PHE A 134 -5.10 15.26 11.24
CA PHE A 134 -5.15 13.78 11.27
C PHE A 134 -3.79 13.14 11.62
N VAL A 135 -2.71 13.90 11.45
CA VAL A 135 -1.38 13.53 11.94
C VAL A 135 -1.27 13.86 13.42
N ALA A 136 -1.65 15.09 13.79
CA ALA A 136 -1.60 15.57 15.18
C ALA A 136 -2.44 14.71 16.15
N ASP A 137 -3.62 14.24 15.70
CA ASP A 137 -4.49 13.37 16.52
C ASP A 137 -4.15 11.86 16.43
N LYS A 138 -3.04 11.52 15.76
CA LYS A 138 -2.53 10.15 15.50
C LYS A 138 -3.45 9.27 14.65
N SER A 139 -4.45 9.82 13.97
CA SER A 139 -5.36 9.02 13.15
C SER A 139 -4.69 8.43 11.92
N LEU A 140 -3.72 9.13 11.31
CA LEU A 140 -2.89 8.59 10.23
C LEU A 140 -2.15 7.33 10.69
N SER A 141 -1.42 7.42 11.80
CA SER A 141 -0.62 6.31 12.34
C SER A 141 -1.49 5.14 12.79
N ARG A 142 -2.65 5.41 13.41
CA ARG A 142 -3.63 4.37 13.77
C ARG A 142 -4.13 3.63 12.54
N PHE A 143 -4.58 4.35 11.51
CA PHE A 143 -5.06 3.73 10.28
C PHE A 143 -3.96 2.91 9.59
N LYS A 144 -2.72 3.42 9.54
CA LYS A 144 -1.56 2.69 9.03
C LYS A 144 -1.33 1.38 9.80
N SER A 145 -1.32 1.43 11.12
CA SER A 145 -1.13 0.25 11.98
C SER A 145 -2.26 -0.78 11.81
N ASP A 146 -3.50 -0.33 11.69
CA ASP A 146 -4.63 -1.26 11.52
C ASP A 146 -4.66 -1.89 10.13
N LEU A 147 -4.31 -1.14 9.09
CA LEU A 147 -4.11 -1.69 7.75
C LEU A 147 -2.97 -2.73 7.75
N GLU A 148 -1.86 -2.41 8.40
CA GLU A 148 -0.69 -3.29 8.52
C GLU A 148 -1.01 -4.64 9.18
N LYS A 149 -1.90 -4.66 10.17
CA LYS A 149 -2.34 -5.90 10.85
C LYS A 149 -3.23 -6.78 9.97
N ILE A 150 -4.02 -6.19 9.08
CA ILE A 150 -4.97 -6.92 8.24
C ILE A 150 -4.28 -7.47 6.99
N VAL A 151 -3.36 -6.70 6.41
CA VAL A 151 -2.56 -7.14 5.26
C VAL A 151 -1.53 -8.18 5.73
N LYS A 152 -1.86 -9.46 5.51
CA LYS A 152 -0.95 -10.60 5.69
C LYS A 152 -0.25 -10.93 4.38
N GLU A 153 0.94 -11.53 4.50
CA GLU A 153 1.76 -12.02 3.38
C GLU A 153 1.04 -13.07 2.53
#